data_AF-A0A8S3UN13-F1
#
_entry.id   AF-A0A8S3UN13-F1
#
_cell.length_a   1.000
_cell.length_b   1.000
_cell.length_c   1.000
_cell.angle_alpha   90.00
_cell.angle_beta   90.00
_cell.angle_gamma   90.00
#
_symmetry.space_group_name_H-M   'P 1'
#
loop_
_entity.id
_entity.type
_entity.pdbx_description
1 polymer ?
#
loop_
_entity_poly.entity_id
_entity_poly.type
_entity_poly.pdbx_seq_one_letter_code
_entity_poly.pdbx_strand_id
1 'polypeptide(L)'
;MSDEVANFNLLWSPMNLLQDEQDVNPDIDEDLENVLIQIDMLADQGSTEVCPEYSLETNTTETTNTCIATVPTVPDTTHENMELEDKQFDEEFLHLDDNGVQNFLDKQQNKNTAKKSFYDLALVTRFLKKKKETREIQTIPVVELDSLLSNFVLTVRKKDGQEYEPSTIRGFISSVERKLRRHKYGHSIMGDDNDESFHLTRETLKAKQKLLKQKGKGNKPKRAQPLTDEEIAMLFDKNVLGDNSPKALLNTVWLNNCVQFGLRGVSEHYSLRYVFI
;
A
#
# COMPACT_ATOMS: atom_id res chain seq x y z
N MET A 1 42.94 -29.73 13.64
CA MET A 1 42.83 -28.38 14.22
C MET A 1 42.50 -27.48 13.05
N SER A 2 41.25 -27.62 12.64
CA SER A 2 40.69 -27.25 11.35
C SER A 2 39.20 -27.44 11.52
N ASP A 3 38.44 -26.51 10.94
CA ASP A 3 36.96 -26.45 10.86
C ASP A 3 36.27 -25.58 11.92
N GLU A 4 36.34 -24.25 11.70
CA GLU A 4 35.26 -23.32 12.05
C GLU A 4 35.34 -22.05 11.18
N VAL A 5 35.46 -22.25 9.85
CA VAL A 5 35.22 -21.17 8.89
C VAL A 5 33.74 -21.23 8.55
N ALA A 6 32.96 -20.38 9.22
CA ALA A 6 31.54 -20.21 8.94
C ALA A 6 31.34 -19.92 7.44
N ASN A 7 30.66 -20.85 6.79
CA ASN A 7 30.40 -20.88 5.36
C ASN A 7 29.46 -19.73 4.96
N PHE A 8 30.02 -18.58 4.59
CA PHE A 8 29.28 -17.39 4.11
C PHE A 8 28.55 -17.62 2.76
N ASN A 9 28.73 -18.77 2.12
CA ASN A 9 28.01 -19.16 0.90
C ASN A 9 26.54 -19.56 1.13
N LEU A 10 26.05 -19.59 2.38
CA LEU A 10 24.63 -19.78 2.67
C LEU A 10 23.85 -18.47 2.77
N LEU A 11 24.50 -17.31 2.67
CA LEU A 11 23.79 -16.02 2.75
C LEU A 11 23.24 -15.57 1.40
N TRP A 12 23.71 -16.12 0.27
CA TRP A 12 23.34 -15.65 -1.07
C TRP A 12 23.35 -16.79 -2.10
N SER A 13 22.23 -17.52 -2.18
CA SER A 13 21.79 -18.29 -3.34
C SER A 13 20.27 -18.05 -3.53
N PRO A 14 19.76 -17.99 -4.77
CA PRO A 14 18.44 -17.42 -5.07
C PRO A 14 17.34 -18.46 -4.82
N MET A 15 16.96 -18.68 -3.56
CA MET A 15 15.65 -19.22 -3.18
C MET A 15 15.46 -19.11 -1.66
N ASN A 16 14.28 -18.62 -1.27
CA ASN A 16 13.75 -18.39 0.09
C ASN A 16 13.76 -16.94 0.63
N LEU A 17 13.75 -15.92 -0.24
CA LEU A 17 13.21 -14.61 0.17
C LEU A 17 11.67 -14.59 0.00
N LEU A 18 11.02 -15.28 0.93
CA LEU A 18 9.61 -15.10 1.29
C LEU A 18 9.46 -14.86 2.80
N GLN A 19 10.50 -14.37 3.49
CA GLN A 19 10.52 -14.34 4.96
C GLN A 19 11.01 -13.06 5.64
N ASP A 20 11.06 -11.91 4.94
CA ASP A 20 11.16 -10.60 5.61
C ASP A 20 10.09 -9.58 5.15
N GLU A 21 8.86 -10.07 4.95
CA GLU A 21 7.63 -9.28 5.15
C GLU A 21 6.83 -9.84 6.35
N GLN A 22 7.41 -9.80 7.55
CA GLN A 22 6.71 -10.14 8.78
C GLN A 22 5.86 -8.96 9.28
N ASP A 23 4.81 -8.66 8.53
CA ASP A 23 3.50 -8.21 9.03
C ASP A 23 2.36 -8.78 8.15
N VAL A 24 2.62 -9.84 7.37
CA VAL A 24 1.58 -10.69 6.80
C VAL A 24 1.12 -11.64 7.90
N ASN A 25 -0.18 -11.55 8.26
CA ASN A 25 -0.82 -12.38 9.27
C ASN A 25 -0.63 -13.88 8.91
N PRO A 26 0.20 -14.65 9.63
CA PRO A 26 0.51 -16.04 9.27
C PRO A 26 -0.64 -17.02 9.59
N ASP A 27 -1.76 -16.52 10.12
CA ASP A 27 -2.94 -17.30 10.48
C ASP A 27 -3.94 -17.45 9.31
N ILE A 28 -3.49 -17.42 8.06
CA ILE A 28 -4.36 -17.62 6.88
C ILE A 28 -4.89 -19.06 6.88
N ASP A 29 -6.16 -19.21 6.52
CA ASP A 29 -6.85 -20.50 6.38
C ASP A 29 -6.44 -21.15 5.05
N GLU A 30 -6.26 -22.46 4.99
CA GLU A 30 -6.03 -23.19 3.73
C GLU A 30 -7.20 -22.95 2.75
N ASP A 31 -8.41 -22.75 3.31
CA ASP A 31 -9.61 -22.33 2.57
C ASP A 31 -9.52 -20.91 1.99
N LEU A 32 -8.75 -19.99 2.60
CA LEU A 32 -8.60 -18.60 2.14
C LEU A 32 -7.47 -18.45 1.11
N GLU A 33 -6.41 -19.28 1.18
CA GLU A 33 -5.44 -19.42 0.09
C GLU A 33 -6.12 -19.92 -1.19
N ASN A 34 -7.02 -20.91 -1.07
CA ASN A 34 -7.80 -21.41 -2.21
C ASN A 34 -8.73 -20.34 -2.82
N VAL A 35 -9.32 -19.47 -2.01
CA VAL A 35 -10.14 -18.33 -2.51
C VAL A 35 -9.28 -17.29 -3.23
N LEU A 36 -8.04 -17.05 -2.78
CA LEU A 36 -7.11 -16.14 -3.44
C LEU A 36 -6.60 -16.69 -4.78
N ILE A 37 -6.29 -17.99 -4.83
CA ILE A 37 -5.93 -18.68 -6.08
C ILE A 37 -7.09 -18.60 -7.08
N GLN A 38 -8.33 -18.78 -6.62
CA GLN A 38 -9.52 -18.68 -7.47
C GLN A 38 -9.76 -17.26 -8.01
N ILE A 39 -9.45 -16.21 -7.22
CA ILE A 39 -9.60 -14.80 -7.64
C ILE A 39 -8.47 -14.39 -8.61
N ASP A 40 -7.22 -14.78 -8.34
CA ASP A 40 -6.09 -14.50 -9.24
C ASP A 40 -6.27 -15.20 -10.59
N MET A 41 -6.84 -16.42 -10.62
CA MET A 41 -7.20 -17.12 -11.86
C MET A 41 -8.30 -16.42 -12.68
N LEU A 42 -9.19 -15.65 -12.04
CA LEU A 42 -10.26 -14.92 -12.73
C LEU A 42 -9.79 -13.55 -13.24
N ALA A 43 -8.70 -13.01 -12.71
CA ALA A 43 -8.12 -11.74 -13.15
C ALA A 43 -7.26 -11.86 -14.42
N ASP A 44 -6.82 -13.08 -14.77
CA ASP A 44 -5.89 -13.33 -15.89
C ASP A 44 -6.61 -13.66 -17.23
N GLN A 45 -7.94 -13.84 -17.23
CA GLN A 45 -8.70 -14.14 -18.45
C GLN A 45 -9.13 -12.90 -19.27
N GLY A 46 -8.55 -11.73 -19.00
CA GLY A 46 -8.97 -10.47 -19.61
C GLY A 46 -7.82 -9.54 -19.96
N SER A 47 -6.80 -10.00 -20.69
CA SER A 47 -5.80 -9.11 -21.29
C SER A 47 -5.05 -9.76 -22.45
N THR A 48 -5.62 -9.66 -23.65
CA THR A 48 -4.84 -9.66 -24.89
C THR A 48 -5.34 -8.53 -25.76
N GLU A 49 -4.95 -7.30 -25.46
CA GLU A 49 -4.89 -6.25 -26.47
C GLU A 49 -3.59 -5.45 -26.32
N VAL A 50 -2.90 -5.35 -27.44
CA VAL A 50 -1.57 -4.78 -27.65
C VAL A 50 -1.71 -3.26 -27.78
N CYS A 51 -0.99 -2.47 -26.98
CA CYS A 51 -0.89 -1.02 -27.18
C CYS A 51 0.20 -0.70 -28.21
N PRO A 52 -0.06 0.10 -29.26
CA PRO A 52 0.98 0.62 -30.13
C PRO A 52 1.70 1.82 -29.52
N GLU A 53 3.00 1.88 -29.79
CA GLU A 53 3.94 2.94 -29.43
C GLU A 53 3.80 4.12 -30.42
N TYR A 54 3.73 5.37 -29.94
CA TYR A 54 3.81 6.54 -30.82
C TYR A 54 4.72 7.64 -30.26
N SER A 55 5.65 8.07 -31.11
CA SER A 55 6.68 9.07 -30.86
C SER A 55 6.16 10.49 -31.14
N LEU A 56 6.51 11.45 -30.28
CA LEU A 56 6.21 12.87 -30.44
C LEU A 56 7.39 13.58 -31.12
N GLU A 57 7.17 14.21 -32.26
CA GLU A 57 8.06 15.24 -32.82
C GLU A 57 7.37 16.60 -32.71
N THR A 58 8.03 17.53 -32.03
CA THR A 58 7.62 18.93 -31.89
C THR A 58 8.27 19.78 -32.98
N ASN A 59 7.50 20.61 -33.67
CA ASN A 59 8.06 21.76 -34.38
C ASN A 59 7.26 23.03 -34.07
N THR A 60 7.98 23.96 -33.46
CA THR A 60 7.68 25.35 -33.15
C THR A 60 7.84 26.23 -34.39
N THR A 61 6.95 27.18 -34.62
CA THR A 61 7.32 28.48 -35.23
C THR A 61 6.48 29.62 -34.65
N GLU A 62 7.19 30.63 -34.17
CA GLU A 62 6.73 31.93 -33.71
C GLU A 62 6.22 32.79 -34.89
N THR A 63 5.20 33.64 -34.68
CA THR A 63 5.10 34.92 -35.39
C THR A 63 4.36 35.97 -34.55
N THR A 64 4.88 37.18 -34.61
CA THR A 64 4.66 38.36 -33.78
C THR A 64 3.36 39.13 -34.03
N ASN A 65 2.77 39.59 -32.92
CA ASN A 65 2.13 40.89 -32.63
C ASN A 65 1.17 41.55 -33.65
N THR A 66 -0.01 41.95 -33.17
CA THR A 66 -0.41 43.37 -32.94
C THR A 66 -1.81 43.42 -32.30
N CYS A 67 -1.93 44.04 -31.13
CA CYS A 67 -3.19 44.18 -30.41
C CYS A 67 -4.03 45.33 -30.98
N ILE A 68 -5.24 45.01 -31.48
CA ILE A 68 -6.33 45.97 -31.65
C ILE A 68 -7.55 45.37 -30.93
N ALA A 69 -7.97 46.04 -29.87
CA ALA A 69 -9.13 45.67 -29.09
C ALA A 69 -10.41 45.96 -29.88
N THR A 70 -10.99 44.93 -30.48
CA THR A 70 -12.35 44.95 -31.02
C THR A 70 -13.09 43.78 -30.38
N VAL A 71 -14.15 44.07 -29.63
CA VAL A 71 -15.07 43.07 -29.06
C VAL A 71 -15.66 42.28 -30.25
N PRO A 72 -15.41 40.96 -30.37
CA PRO A 72 -16.01 40.18 -31.43
C PRO A 72 -17.47 39.90 -31.05
N THR A 73 -18.38 40.44 -31.85
CA THR A 73 -19.76 40.00 -31.93
C THR A 73 -19.77 38.51 -32.23
N VAL A 74 -20.43 37.71 -31.38
CA VAL A 74 -20.60 36.27 -31.57
C VAL A 74 -21.27 36.04 -32.93
N PRO A 75 -20.61 35.38 -33.90
CA PRO A 75 -21.26 35.00 -35.14
C PRO A 75 -22.23 33.86 -34.85
N ASP A 76 -23.46 34.03 -35.30
CA ASP A 76 -24.53 33.03 -35.26
C ASP A 76 -24.02 31.77 -35.95
N THR A 77 -23.69 30.76 -35.14
CA THR A 77 -22.97 29.58 -35.59
C THR A 77 -23.98 28.57 -36.10
N THR A 78 -23.98 28.36 -37.42
CA THR A 78 -24.79 27.36 -38.10
C THR A 78 -24.58 25.95 -37.52
N HIS A 79 -25.68 25.19 -37.42
CA HIS A 79 -25.80 23.83 -36.84
C HIS A 79 -24.69 22.82 -37.18
N GLU A 80 -23.98 22.99 -38.31
CA GLU A 80 -22.87 22.09 -38.72
C GLU A 80 -21.58 22.27 -37.91
N ASN A 81 -21.32 23.46 -37.34
CA ASN A 81 -20.12 23.70 -36.53
C ASN A 81 -20.27 23.18 -35.09
N MET A 82 -21.51 23.04 -34.60
CA MET A 82 -21.80 22.48 -33.28
C MET A 82 -21.48 20.98 -33.25
N GLU A 83 -21.73 20.25 -34.35
CA GLU A 83 -21.41 18.82 -34.48
C GLU A 83 -19.91 18.51 -34.66
N LEU A 84 -19.10 19.48 -35.09
CA LEU A 84 -17.65 19.31 -35.24
C LEU A 84 -16.91 19.58 -33.93
N GLU A 85 -17.39 20.52 -33.11
CA GLU A 85 -16.88 20.76 -31.76
C GLU A 85 -17.22 19.61 -30.80
N ASP A 86 -18.41 19.00 -30.92
CA ASP A 86 -18.82 17.85 -30.10
C ASP A 86 -17.97 16.59 -30.37
N LYS A 87 -17.60 16.33 -31.64
CA LYS A 87 -16.73 15.19 -32.00
C LYS A 87 -15.28 15.36 -31.52
N GLN A 88 -14.81 16.60 -31.47
CA GLN A 88 -13.48 16.94 -30.93
C GLN A 88 -13.45 16.73 -29.41
N PHE A 89 -14.55 17.02 -28.72
CA PHE A 89 -14.70 16.85 -27.28
C PHE A 89 -14.68 15.38 -26.85
N ASP A 90 -15.30 14.50 -27.65
CA ASP A 90 -15.38 13.05 -27.36
C ASP A 90 -14.02 12.33 -27.49
N GLU A 91 -13.06 12.85 -28.27
CA GLU A 91 -11.70 12.27 -28.38
C GLU A 91 -10.74 12.79 -27.28
N GLU A 92 -11.03 13.94 -26.67
CA GLU A 92 -10.23 14.50 -25.58
C GLU A 92 -10.51 13.80 -24.23
N PHE A 93 -11.71 13.26 -24.05
CA PHE A 93 -12.15 12.62 -22.81
C PHE A 93 -12.52 11.14 -23.01
N LEU A 94 -11.72 10.24 -22.43
CA LEU A 94 -12.06 8.81 -22.34
C LEU A 94 -13.40 8.62 -21.62
N HIS A 95 -14.37 8.01 -22.30
CA HIS A 95 -15.63 7.63 -21.69
C HIS A 95 -15.41 6.47 -20.70
N LEU A 96 -15.49 6.78 -19.41
CA LEU A 96 -15.46 5.79 -18.33
C LEU A 96 -16.89 5.38 -17.96
N ASP A 97 -17.08 4.14 -17.51
CA ASP A 97 -18.34 3.71 -16.88
C ASP A 97 -18.48 4.37 -15.50
N ASP A 98 -19.68 4.28 -14.88
CA ASP A 98 -19.96 4.88 -13.57
C ASP A 98 -18.97 4.45 -12.46
N ASN A 99 -18.27 3.32 -12.66
CA ASN A 99 -17.26 2.78 -11.77
C ASN A 99 -15.82 3.01 -12.23
N GLY A 100 -15.58 3.60 -13.41
CA GLY A 100 -14.26 3.63 -14.05
C GLY A 100 -13.22 4.41 -13.25
N VAL A 101 -13.66 5.50 -12.59
CA VAL A 101 -12.82 6.26 -11.65
C VAL A 101 -12.45 5.39 -10.44
N GLN A 102 -13.41 4.67 -9.86
CA GLN A 102 -13.16 3.82 -8.69
C GLN A 102 -12.25 2.64 -9.05
N ASN A 103 -12.46 2.01 -10.21
CA ASN A 103 -11.64 0.95 -10.76
C ASN A 103 -10.20 1.41 -11.00
N PHE A 104 -10.01 2.62 -11.54
CA PHE A 104 -8.67 3.20 -11.69
C PHE A 104 -7.99 3.40 -10.34
N LEU A 105 -8.69 4.00 -9.37
CA LEU A 105 -8.16 4.23 -8.02
C LEU A 105 -7.78 2.92 -7.33
N ASP A 106 -8.59 1.87 -7.48
CA ASP A 106 -8.33 0.56 -6.90
C ASP A 106 -7.13 -0.14 -7.57
N LYS A 107 -6.97 0.00 -8.90
CA LYS A 107 -5.78 -0.51 -9.64
C LYS A 107 -4.48 0.18 -9.22
N GLN A 108 -4.54 1.47 -8.89
CA GLN A 108 -3.37 2.22 -8.41
C GLN A 108 -3.05 1.97 -6.92
N GLN A 109 -3.91 1.25 -6.20
CA GLN A 109 -3.65 0.96 -4.80
C GLN A 109 -2.45 0.02 -4.64
N ASN A 110 -1.61 0.30 -3.65
CA ASN A 110 -0.54 -0.60 -3.25
C ASN A 110 -1.10 -2.02 -2.98
N LYS A 111 -0.62 -3.00 -3.76
CA LYS A 111 -1.04 -4.41 -3.72
C LYS A 111 -0.89 -5.01 -2.32
N ASN A 112 0.18 -4.69 -1.60
CA ASN A 112 0.43 -5.21 -0.24
C ASN A 112 -0.63 -4.67 0.74
N THR A 113 -1.02 -3.41 0.58
CA THR A 113 -2.08 -2.80 1.40
C THR A 113 -3.46 -3.37 1.06
N ALA A 114 -3.73 -3.69 -0.21
CA ALA A 114 -4.96 -4.35 -0.64
C ALA A 114 -5.07 -5.74 -0.02
N LYS A 115 -4.03 -6.57 -0.17
CA LYS A 115 -3.93 -7.91 0.43
C LYS A 115 -4.13 -7.88 1.94
N LYS A 116 -3.38 -7.01 2.65
CA LYS A 116 -3.53 -6.86 4.10
C LYS A 116 -4.96 -6.50 4.50
N SER A 117 -5.55 -5.51 3.82
CA SER A 117 -6.92 -5.07 4.10
C SER A 117 -7.92 -6.21 3.89
N PHE A 118 -7.75 -7.03 2.85
CA PHE A 118 -8.59 -8.19 2.58
C PHE A 118 -8.58 -9.19 3.74
N TYR A 119 -7.39 -9.61 4.20
CA TYR A 119 -7.28 -10.55 5.32
C TYR A 119 -7.86 -10.00 6.63
N ASP A 120 -7.56 -8.73 6.93
CA ASP A 120 -8.08 -8.06 8.12
C ASP A 120 -9.62 -8.01 8.09
N LEU A 121 -10.21 -7.66 6.94
CA LEU A 121 -11.67 -7.61 6.75
C LEU A 121 -12.31 -9.00 6.80
N ALA A 122 -11.65 -10.02 6.28
CA ALA A 122 -12.12 -11.41 6.39
C ALA A 122 -12.21 -11.84 7.87
N LEU A 123 -11.20 -11.50 8.68
CA LEU A 123 -11.20 -11.78 10.12
C LEU A 123 -12.33 -11.05 10.86
N VAL A 124 -12.52 -9.75 10.57
CA VAL A 124 -13.63 -8.96 11.14
C VAL A 124 -14.99 -9.54 10.72
N THR A 125 -15.15 -9.91 9.45
CA THR A 125 -16.38 -10.51 8.94
C THR A 125 -16.69 -11.84 9.62
N ARG A 126 -15.68 -12.68 9.85
CA ARG A 126 -15.83 -13.92 10.63
C ARG A 126 -16.29 -13.64 12.06
N PHE A 127 -15.75 -12.61 12.70
CA PHE A 127 -16.20 -12.18 14.02
C PHE A 127 -17.65 -11.71 14.02
N LEU A 128 -18.06 -10.88 13.05
CA LEU A 128 -19.43 -10.40 12.91
C LEU A 128 -20.42 -11.57 12.74
N LYS A 129 -20.09 -12.53 11.87
CA LYS A 129 -20.88 -13.77 11.70
C LYS A 129 -21.02 -14.54 13.02
N LYS A 130 -19.95 -14.65 13.82
CA LYS A 130 -20.00 -15.29 15.16
C LYS A 130 -20.92 -14.55 16.13
N LYS A 131 -21.07 -13.22 15.98
CA LYS A 131 -22.03 -12.40 16.72
C LYS A 131 -23.44 -12.42 16.12
N LYS A 132 -23.71 -13.28 15.13
CA LYS A 132 -24.97 -13.37 14.38
C LYS A 132 -25.28 -12.10 13.58
N GLU A 133 -24.27 -11.31 13.26
CA GLU A 133 -24.40 -10.17 12.36
C GLU A 133 -24.10 -10.64 10.92
N THR A 134 -25.11 -10.56 10.06
CA THR A 134 -25.05 -11.01 8.67
C THR A 134 -25.07 -9.86 7.68
N ARG A 135 -25.36 -8.63 8.12
CA ARG A 135 -25.31 -7.45 7.26
C ARG A 135 -23.87 -7.16 6.83
N GLU A 136 -23.74 -6.51 5.68
CA GLU A 136 -22.45 -5.98 5.24
C GLU A 136 -21.99 -4.87 6.17
N ILE A 137 -20.68 -4.76 6.41
CA ILE A 137 -20.14 -3.84 7.42
C ILE A 137 -20.54 -2.37 7.17
N GLN A 138 -20.67 -1.97 5.91
CA GLN A 138 -21.06 -0.62 5.51
C GLN A 138 -22.58 -0.35 5.59
N THR A 139 -23.41 -1.33 5.93
CA THR A 139 -24.87 -1.14 6.07
C THR A 139 -25.35 -1.19 7.52
N ILE A 140 -24.46 -1.58 8.46
CA ILE A 140 -24.74 -1.58 9.89
C ILE A 140 -24.80 -0.12 10.39
N PRO A 141 -25.78 0.29 11.20
CA PRO A 141 -25.82 1.62 11.81
C PRO A 141 -24.61 1.90 12.70
N VAL A 142 -24.20 3.18 12.77
CA VAL A 142 -23.00 3.64 13.49
C VAL A 142 -22.94 3.13 14.93
N VAL A 143 -24.03 3.29 15.69
CA VAL A 143 -24.10 2.91 17.11
C VAL A 143 -23.90 1.40 17.31
N GLU A 144 -24.49 0.59 16.43
CA GLU A 144 -24.36 -0.86 16.47
C GLU A 144 -22.95 -1.29 16.04
N LEU A 145 -22.42 -0.68 14.97
CA LEU A 145 -21.09 -0.98 14.46
C LEU A 145 -20.00 -0.59 15.49
N ASP A 146 -20.17 0.51 16.22
CA ASP A 146 -19.27 0.92 17.29
C ASP A 146 -19.20 -0.10 18.44
N SER A 147 -20.34 -0.63 18.86
CA SER A 147 -20.40 -1.70 19.86
C SER A 147 -19.77 -3.01 19.36
N LEU A 148 -19.97 -3.35 18.08
CA LEU A 148 -19.37 -4.55 17.48
C LEU A 148 -17.85 -4.43 17.36
N LEU A 149 -17.35 -3.29 16.88
CA LEU A 149 -15.92 -3.06 16.68
C LEU A 149 -15.16 -2.93 18.01
N SER A 150 -15.73 -2.25 19.01
CA SER A 150 -15.15 -2.24 20.37
C SER A 150 -15.04 -3.65 20.96
N ASN A 151 -16.07 -4.48 20.80
CA ASN A 151 -16.04 -5.88 21.22
C ASN A 151 -14.97 -6.69 20.46
N PHE A 152 -14.85 -6.47 19.15
CA PHE A 152 -13.79 -7.07 18.33
C PHE A 152 -12.40 -6.70 18.86
N VAL A 153 -12.12 -5.41 19.05
CA VAL A 153 -10.82 -4.91 19.56
C VAL A 153 -10.46 -5.53 20.91
N LEU A 154 -11.45 -5.70 21.78
CA LEU A 154 -11.22 -6.27 23.11
C LEU A 154 -10.89 -7.77 23.05
N THR A 155 -11.59 -8.51 22.19
CA THR A 155 -11.62 -9.99 22.18
C THR A 155 -10.70 -10.65 21.15
N VAL A 156 -10.28 -9.94 20.12
CA VAL A 156 -9.48 -10.50 19.02
C VAL A 156 -8.14 -11.06 19.53
N ARG A 157 -7.83 -12.29 19.12
CA ARG A 157 -6.64 -13.07 19.47
C ARG A 157 -6.17 -13.88 18.27
N LYS A 158 -4.90 -14.24 18.26
CA LYS A 158 -4.31 -15.17 17.30
C LYS A 158 -4.89 -16.57 17.45
N LYS A 159 -4.68 -17.45 16.46
CA LYS A 159 -5.14 -18.86 16.50
C LYS A 159 -4.57 -19.61 17.72
N ASP A 160 -3.34 -19.30 18.11
CA ASP A 160 -2.65 -19.85 19.29
C ASP A 160 -3.15 -19.29 20.64
N GLY A 161 -4.13 -18.37 20.62
CA GLY A 161 -4.68 -17.70 21.80
C GLY A 161 -3.87 -16.49 22.30
N GLN A 162 -2.71 -16.21 21.71
CA GLN A 162 -1.87 -15.08 22.10
C GLN A 162 -2.47 -13.73 21.67
N GLU A 163 -2.05 -12.69 22.37
CA GLU A 163 -2.44 -11.32 22.05
C GLU A 163 -1.65 -10.78 20.84
N TYR A 164 -2.35 -10.05 19.98
CA TYR A 164 -1.75 -9.29 18.88
C TYR A 164 -0.91 -8.10 19.39
N GLU A 165 -0.03 -7.58 18.54
CA GLU A 165 0.70 -6.34 18.83
C GLU A 165 -0.24 -5.11 18.78
N PRO A 166 0.05 -4.05 19.56
CA PRO A 166 -0.78 -2.84 19.56
C PRO A 166 -0.98 -2.20 18.18
N SER A 167 0.04 -2.28 17.31
CA SER A 167 0.00 -1.79 15.93
C SER A 167 -0.92 -2.64 15.06
N THR A 168 -0.88 -3.96 15.19
CA THR A 168 -1.73 -4.89 14.43
C THR A 168 -3.20 -4.65 14.72
N ILE A 169 -3.58 -4.47 16.00
CA ILE A 169 -4.97 -4.20 16.37
C ILE A 169 -5.45 -2.87 15.76
N ARG A 170 -4.63 -1.82 15.80
CA ARG A 170 -4.95 -0.55 15.12
C ARG A 170 -5.08 -0.76 13.60
N GLY A 171 -4.22 -1.61 13.04
CA GLY A 171 -4.26 -2.01 11.64
C GLY A 171 -5.59 -2.61 11.21
N PHE A 172 -6.20 -3.49 12.02
CA PHE A 172 -7.53 -4.03 11.73
C PHE A 172 -8.58 -2.93 11.59
N ILE A 173 -8.58 -1.95 12.51
CA ILE A 173 -9.52 -0.83 12.45
C ILE A 173 -9.25 0.07 11.25
N SER A 174 -7.97 0.30 10.90
CA SER A 174 -7.63 1.02 9.67
C SER A 174 -8.11 0.32 8.40
N SER A 175 -8.13 -1.01 8.38
CA SER A 175 -8.68 -1.80 7.26
C SER A 175 -10.20 -1.67 7.16
N VAL A 176 -10.91 -1.67 8.30
CA VAL A 176 -12.36 -1.38 8.35
C VAL A 176 -12.66 0.04 7.91
N GLU A 177 -11.96 1.03 8.45
CA GLU A 177 -12.07 2.45 8.07
C GLU A 177 -11.94 2.64 6.56
N ARG A 178 -10.94 1.98 5.96
CA ARG A 178 -10.73 2.02 4.50
C ARG A 178 -11.92 1.45 3.74
N LYS A 179 -12.51 0.34 4.19
CA LYS A 179 -13.73 -0.23 3.58
C LYS A 179 -14.91 0.74 3.69
N LEU A 180 -15.15 1.31 4.87
CA LEU A 180 -16.23 2.28 5.10
C LEU A 180 -16.09 3.53 4.23
N ARG A 181 -14.88 4.09 4.11
CA ARG A 181 -14.58 5.24 3.24
C ARG A 181 -14.89 4.95 1.77
N ARG A 182 -14.46 3.78 1.26
CA ARG A 182 -14.77 3.38 -0.14
C ARG A 182 -16.28 3.29 -0.40
N HIS A 183 -17.07 2.95 0.61
CA HIS A 183 -18.53 2.80 0.49
C HIS A 183 -19.28 4.06 0.95
N LYS A 184 -18.58 5.20 1.11
CA LYS A 184 -19.16 6.50 1.49
C LYS A 184 -20.07 6.41 2.72
N TYR A 185 -19.65 5.67 3.75
CA TYR A 185 -20.41 5.40 4.97
C TYR A 185 -20.81 6.66 5.78
N GLY A 186 -20.21 7.82 5.51
CA GLY A 186 -20.58 9.10 6.11
C GLY A 186 -19.92 9.40 7.46
N HIS A 187 -19.40 8.39 8.15
CA HIS A 187 -18.71 8.54 9.44
C HIS A 187 -17.31 7.89 9.41
N SER A 188 -16.38 8.45 10.20
CA SER A 188 -15.00 7.96 10.30
C SER A 188 -14.73 7.39 11.70
N ILE A 189 -14.25 6.16 11.77
CA ILE A 189 -13.87 5.51 13.03
C ILE A 189 -12.68 6.24 13.65
N MET A 190 -11.71 6.62 12.83
CA MET A 190 -10.49 7.32 13.21
C MET A 190 -10.58 8.83 12.95
N GLY A 191 -11.80 9.39 13.02
CA GLY A 191 -12.08 10.81 12.85
C GLY A 191 -11.61 11.67 14.02
N ASP A 192 -12.16 12.88 14.12
CA ASP A 192 -11.89 13.80 15.23
C ASP A 192 -12.31 13.17 16.58
N ASP A 193 -11.55 13.44 17.64
CA ASP A 193 -11.87 13.00 19.00
C ASP A 193 -13.19 13.62 19.50
N ASN A 194 -13.65 14.74 18.92
CA ASN A 194 -14.93 15.38 19.23
C ASN A 194 -16.14 14.74 18.53
N ASP A 195 -15.93 13.83 17.58
CA ASP A 195 -17.03 13.12 16.91
C ASP A 195 -17.61 12.07 17.86
N GLU A 196 -18.92 12.08 18.09
CA GLU A 196 -19.56 11.08 18.94
C GLU A 196 -19.62 9.70 18.25
N SER A 197 -19.56 9.67 16.91
CA SER A 197 -19.51 8.42 16.16
C SER A 197 -18.24 7.64 16.48
N PHE A 198 -18.37 6.34 16.72
CA PHE A 198 -17.26 5.44 17.03
C PHE A 198 -16.43 5.75 18.29
N HIS A 199 -16.98 6.56 19.21
CA HIS A 199 -16.29 6.93 20.45
C HIS A 199 -15.91 5.69 21.28
N LEU A 200 -16.80 4.70 21.40
CA LEU A 200 -16.53 3.50 22.19
C LEU A 200 -15.38 2.66 21.60
N THR A 201 -15.32 2.53 20.28
CA THR A 201 -14.24 1.83 19.57
C THR A 201 -12.91 2.53 19.78
N ARG A 202 -12.87 3.86 19.69
CA ARG A 202 -11.63 4.63 19.92
C ARG A 202 -11.13 4.49 21.35
N GLU A 203 -12.00 4.64 22.35
CA GLU A 203 -11.63 4.49 23.76
C GLU A 203 -11.18 3.06 24.07
N THR A 204 -11.90 2.06 23.55
CA THR A 204 -11.53 0.65 23.71
C THR A 204 -10.18 0.35 23.07
N LEU A 205 -9.90 0.91 21.88
CA LEU A 205 -8.61 0.77 21.22
C LEU A 205 -7.48 1.41 22.01
N LYS A 206 -7.64 2.65 22.48
CA LYS A 206 -6.66 3.36 23.31
C LYS A 206 -6.37 2.54 24.59
N ALA A 207 -7.40 2.07 25.27
CA ALA A 207 -7.28 1.26 26.48
C ALA A 207 -6.60 -0.09 26.22
N LYS A 208 -6.99 -0.81 25.15
CA LYS A 208 -6.39 -2.09 24.77
C LYS A 208 -4.91 -1.93 24.41
N GLN A 209 -4.55 -0.89 23.66
CA GLN A 209 -3.15 -0.59 23.33
C GLN A 209 -2.32 -0.29 24.58
N LYS A 210 -2.87 0.47 25.53
CA LYS A 210 -2.20 0.74 26.82
C LYS A 210 -1.98 -0.55 27.62
N LEU A 211 -2.98 -1.41 27.71
CA LEU A 211 -2.88 -2.72 28.37
C LEU A 211 -1.79 -3.60 27.75
N LEU A 212 -1.75 -3.67 26.41
CA LEU A 212 -0.75 -4.48 25.71
C LEU A 212 0.67 -3.95 25.94
N LYS A 213 0.85 -2.62 25.92
CA LYS A 213 2.14 -2.00 26.27
C LYS A 213 2.59 -2.32 27.69
N GLN A 214 1.67 -2.31 28.66
CA GLN A 214 1.97 -2.72 30.05
C GLN A 214 2.39 -4.19 30.14
N LYS A 215 1.84 -5.06 29.28
CA LYS A 215 2.24 -6.47 29.16
C LYS A 215 3.55 -6.69 28.40
N GLY A 216 4.27 -5.62 28.04
CA GLY A 216 5.53 -5.69 27.30
C GLY A 216 5.39 -5.88 25.79
N LYS A 217 4.16 -5.88 25.25
CA LYS A 217 3.89 -5.88 23.80
C LYS A 217 4.12 -4.49 23.21
N GLY A 218 4.47 -4.41 21.93
CA GLY A 218 4.82 -3.15 21.26
C GLY A 218 6.22 -2.63 21.60
N ASN A 219 6.95 -3.30 22.49
CA ASN A 219 8.39 -3.14 22.57
C ASN A 219 8.99 -3.72 21.28
N LYS A 220 9.91 -2.98 20.67
CA LYS A 220 10.69 -3.45 19.51
C LYS A 220 12.09 -3.83 20.00
N PRO A 221 12.25 -4.94 20.77
CA PRO A 221 13.55 -5.32 21.30
C PRO A 221 14.56 -5.62 20.20
N LYS A 222 14.08 -6.06 19.03
CA LYS A 222 14.87 -6.28 17.80
C LYS A 222 14.79 -5.09 16.84
N ARG A 223 14.61 -3.87 17.34
CA ARG A 223 14.64 -2.68 16.47
C ARG A 223 16.00 -2.64 15.79
N ALA A 224 16.02 -2.56 14.47
CA ALA A 224 17.25 -2.35 13.72
C ALA A 224 17.97 -1.11 14.27
N GLN A 225 19.19 -1.31 14.74
CA GLN A 225 20.09 -0.24 15.13
C GLN A 225 20.89 0.19 13.91
N PRO A 226 21.25 1.48 13.80
CA PRO A 226 22.20 1.90 12.77
C PRO A 226 23.53 1.19 12.99
N LEU A 227 24.23 0.87 11.89
CA LEU A 227 25.60 0.37 11.96
C LEU A 227 26.49 1.42 12.63
N THR A 228 27.33 0.96 13.55
CA THR A 228 28.38 1.79 14.17
C THR A 228 29.57 1.96 13.22
N ASP A 229 30.38 3.00 13.44
CA ASP A 229 31.58 3.24 12.63
C ASP A 229 32.58 2.07 12.74
N GLU A 230 32.66 1.43 13.91
CA GLU A 230 33.48 0.23 14.11
C GLU A 230 32.96 -0.96 13.30
N GLU A 231 31.64 -1.17 13.24
CA GLU A 231 31.04 -2.22 12.43
C GLU A 231 31.25 -1.98 10.93
N ILE A 232 31.14 -0.73 10.48
CA ILE A 232 31.44 -0.36 9.09
C ILE A 232 32.92 -0.64 8.79
N ALA A 233 33.84 -0.23 9.66
CA ALA A 233 35.27 -0.53 9.50
C ALA A 233 35.54 -2.04 9.42
N MET A 234 34.91 -2.84 10.29
CA MET A 234 35.02 -4.30 10.23
C MET A 234 34.50 -4.90 8.91
N LEU A 235 33.48 -4.30 8.28
CA LEU A 235 32.97 -4.76 6.99
C LEU A 235 33.95 -4.47 5.84
N PHE A 236 34.69 -3.36 5.90
CA PHE A 236 35.79 -3.07 4.97
C PHE A 236 36.98 -4.02 5.18
N ASP A 237 37.41 -4.24 6.43
CA ASP A 237 38.51 -5.15 6.75
C ASP A 237 38.23 -6.60 6.29
N LYS A 238 36.96 -7.03 6.40
CA LYS A 238 36.51 -8.35 5.95
C LYS A 238 36.23 -8.43 4.45
N ASN A 239 36.55 -7.40 3.67
CA ASN A 239 36.35 -7.38 2.21
C ASN A 239 34.87 -7.58 1.78
N VAL A 240 33.92 -7.33 2.70
CA VAL A 240 32.47 -7.35 2.44
C VAL A 240 32.04 -6.05 1.76
N LEU A 241 32.69 -4.95 2.17
CA LEU A 241 32.68 -3.65 1.53
C LEU A 241 34.09 -3.38 0.99
N GLY A 242 34.16 -2.67 -0.13
CA GLY A 242 35.43 -2.26 -0.74
C GLY A 242 35.35 -2.34 -2.27
N ASP A 243 36.48 -2.20 -2.93
CA ASP A 243 36.65 -2.32 -4.39
C ASP A 243 37.34 -3.63 -4.78
N ASN A 244 37.66 -4.47 -3.81
CA ASN A 244 38.37 -5.74 -3.93
C ASN A 244 37.60 -6.81 -4.72
N SER A 245 36.30 -6.66 -4.91
CA SER A 245 35.49 -7.51 -5.80
C SER A 245 34.25 -6.77 -6.30
N PRO A 246 33.68 -7.17 -7.45
CA PRO A 246 32.44 -6.57 -7.95
C PRO A 246 31.29 -6.61 -6.92
N LYS A 247 31.23 -7.68 -6.12
CA LYS A 247 30.23 -7.85 -5.07
C LYS A 247 30.46 -6.88 -3.90
N ALA A 248 31.72 -6.74 -3.46
CA ALA A 248 32.07 -5.80 -2.40
C ALA A 248 31.78 -4.35 -2.83
N LEU A 249 32.09 -4.02 -4.09
CA LEU A 249 31.81 -2.70 -4.65
C LEU A 249 30.31 -2.41 -4.69
N LEU A 250 29.51 -3.37 -5.17
CA LEU A 250 28.06 -3.24 -5.20
C LEU A 250 27.47 -3.06 -3.79
N ASN A 251 27.95 -3.82 -2.80
CA ASN A 251 27.54 -3.69 -1.41
C ASN A 251 27.89 -2.30 -0.84
N THR A 252 29.09 -1.78 -1.15
CA THR A 252 29.52 -0.43 -0.75
C THR A 252 28.63 0.64 -1.34
N VAL A 253 28.35 0.59 -2.64
CA VAL A 253 27.44 1.54 -3.30
C VAL A 253 26.04 1.45 -2.70
N TRP A 254 25.53 0.23 -2.47
CA TRP A 254 24.25 0.01 -1.84
C TRP A 254 24.18 0.64 -0.44
N LEU A 255 25.17 0.36 0.42
CA LEU A 255 25.23 0.91 1.78
C LEU A 255 25.34 2.45 1.76
N ASN A 256 26.20 3.00 0.90
CA ASN A 256 26.35 4.44 0.74
C ASN A 256 25.01 5.09 0.35
N ASN A 257 24.27 4.47 -0.57
CA ASN A 257 22.97 4.98 -0.97
C ASN A 257 21.93 4.91 0.18
N CYS A 258 21.93 3.84 0.98
CA CYS A 258 21.08 3.75 2.17
C CYS A 258 21.41 4.84 3.21
N VAL A 259 22.71 5.04 3.48
CA VAL A 259 23.18 5.95 4.55
C VAL A 259 23.04 7.41 4.13
N GLN A 260 23.48 7.75 2.92
CA GLN A 260 23.55 9.14 2.46
C GLN A 260 22.21 9.67 1.95
N PHE A 261 21.45 8.85 1.23
CA PHE A 261 20.18 9.27 0.60
C PHE A 261 18.94 8.74 1.31
N GLY A 262 19.12 7.88 2.32
CA GLY A 262 18.01 7.32 3.07
C GLY A 262 17.11 6.41 2.23
N LEU A 263 17.65 5.80 1.17
CA LEU A 263 16.91 4.81 0.36
C LEU A 263 16.58 3.61 1.24
N ARG A 264 15.29 3.28 1.32
CA ARG A 264 14.71 2.23 2.15
C ARG A 264 13.95 1.26 1.26
N GLY A 265 14.62 0.16 0.95
CA GLY A 265 13.99 -1.01 0.39
C GLY A 265 14.41 -1.34 -1.03
N VAL A 266 14.28 -2.61 -1.36
CA VAL A 266 14.83 -3.24 -2.55
C VAL A 266 14.39 -2.54 -3.84
N SER A 267 13.11 -2.18 -3.94
CA SER A 267 12.56 -1.51 -5.13
C SER A 267 13.20 -0.16 -5.42
N GLU A 268 13.51 0.64 -4.39
CA GLU A 268 14.11 1.96 -4.58
C GLU A 268 15.51 1.82 -5.19
N HIS A 269 16.30 0.88 -4.67
CA HIS A 269 17.63 0.57 -5.21
C HIS A 269 17.58 0.04 -6.64
N TYR A 270 16.64 -0.85 -6.97
CA TYR A 270 16.48 -1.37 -8.34
C TYR A 270 15.99 -0.31 -9.32
N SER A 271 15.25 0.69 -8.84
CA SER A 271 14.72 1.77 -9.68
C SER A 271 15.72 2.90 -9.94
N LEU A 272 16.92 2.85 -9.35
CA LEU A 272 17.97 3.84 -9.60
C LEU A 272 18.36 3.80 -11.07
N ARG A 273 18.23 4.94 -11.73
CA ARG A 273 18.59 5.14 -13.13
C ARG A 273 19.77 6.08 -13.22
N TYR A 274 20.71 5.75 -14.09
CA TYR A 274 21.76 6.69 -14.48
C TYR A 274 21.13 7.75 -15.38
N VAL A 275 21.24 9.01 -14.99
CA VAL A 275 20.87 10.15 -15.82
C VAL A 275 22.18 10.82 -16.22
N PHE A 276 22.42 10.96 -17.54
CA PHE A 276 23.52 11.80 -18.01
C PHE A 276 23.21 13.25 -17.64
N ILE A 277 24.08 13.86 -16.84
CA ILE A 277 24.08 15.29 -16.52
C ILE A 277 25.15 15.94 -17.38
#